data_AF-A0A7W1UT02-F1
#
_entry.id   AF-A0A7W1UT02-F1
#
_cell.length_a   1.000
_cell.length_b   1.000
_cell.length_c   1.000
_cell.angle_alpha   90.00
_cell.angle_beta   90.00
_cell.angle_gamma   90.00
#
_symmetry.space_group_name_H-M   'P 1'
#
loop_
_entity.id
_entity.type
_entity.pdbx_description
1 polymer ?
#
loop_
_entity_poly.entity_id
_entity_poly.type
_entity_poly.pdbx_seq_one_letter_code
_entity_poly.pdbx_strand_id
1 'polypeptide(L)'
;MNRARQVPDGSLYVALLVVLAVPLIVSLIALRSESWHPVLDLAMTELRVRDVGTSQTPLIGLPGRIGELPEQGSHPGPLSFWLLAPTYHLLGQSSYALEVGTVLIHLVVIAMALWVGRRLGGRTGMLLVAVVLAVAMRGYGTLLLIQPWNPYLPLLAWLLVLFATWAVVAGHHRWLVAVAAVGTLCAQTHISYLLLCIGMFMLAAGAVLLRTLRTPKDVGDGAGAGRRERWRSMAIAGGVGGLLWLPPVIQEFQGGEGNISRLVSYFTSPPEEPVGFGAGFRLLVRHLNVVDGFFGLIHGSRRFMAIGLDDTSARIPGILVGALWLVAVAVCFAGVGSYRLRSLHVVIAAALVLSLASMSRIFGTTLYYLT
;
A
#
# COMPACT_ATOMS: atom_id res chain seq x y z
N MET A 1 -21.67 12.76 40.07
CA MET A 1 -21.55 12.79 38.59
C MET A 1 -20.11 13.10 38.20
N ASN A 2 -19.29 12.07 38.01
CA ASN A 2 -17.90 12.21 37.55
C ASN A 2 -17.90 12.58 36.06
N ARG A 3 -17.57 13.85 35.74
CA ARG A 3 -17.09 14.19 34.39
C ARG A 3 -15.75 13.48 34.21
N ALA A 4 -15.78 12.26 33.67
CA ALA A 4 -14.57 11.59 33.21
C ALA A 4 -13.83 12.57 32.30
N ARG A 5 -12.61 12.98 32.72
CA ARG A 5 -11.77 13.88 31.93
C ARG A 5 -11.58 13.26 30.56
N GLN A 6 -12.18 13.85 29.54
CA GLN A 6 -12.01 13.37 28.17
C GLN A 6 -10.54 13.52 27.80
N VAL A 7 -9.89 12.40 27.45
CA VAL A 7 -8.48 12.39 27.02
C VAL A 7 -8.34 13.31 25.81
N PRO A 8 -7.42 14.29 25.80
CA PRO A 8 -7.22 15.17 24.65
C PRO A 8 -6.94 14.37 23.37
N ASP A 9 -7.40 14.86 22.22
CA ASP A 9 -7.22 14.18 20.92
C ASP A 9 -5.75 13.91 20.59
N GLY A 10 -4.85 14.85 20.94
CA GLY A 10 -3.41 14.68 20.75
C GLY A 10 -2.84 13.53 21.58
N SER A 11 -3.28 13.41 22.83
CA SER A 11 -2.87 12.31 23.72
C SER A 11 -3.35 10.95 23.21
N LEU A 12 -4.58 10.87 22.69
CA LEU A 12 -5.09 9.63 22.09
C LEU A 12 -4.30 9.25 20.83
N TYR A 13 -4.02 10.21 19.95
CA TYR A 13 -3.21 9.96 18.75
C TYR A 13 -1.83 9.40 19.09
N VAL A 14 -1.12 10.03 20.03
CA VAL A 14 0.20 9.57 20.49
C VAL A 14 0.09 8.19 21.14
N ALA A 15 -0.91 7.96 21.99
CA ALA A 15 -1.12 6.66 22.63
C ALA A 15 -1.33 5.54 21.62
N LEU A 16 -2.17 5.75 20.59
CA LEU A 16 -2.41 4.78 19.52
C LEU A 16 -1.15 4.54 18.68
N LEU A 17 -0.40 5.59 18.36
CA LEU A 17 0.87 5.46 17.64
C LEU A 17 1.87 4.63 18.45
N VAL A 18 2.01 4.89 19.75
CA VAL A 18 2.89 4.12 20.64
C VAL A 18 2.45 2.66 20.70
N VAL A 19 1.16 2.38 20.89
CA VAL A 19 0.62 1.01 20.95
C VAL A 19 0.94 0.23 19.67
N LEU A 20 0.80 0.86 18.50
CA LEU A 20 1.12 0.23 17.21
C LEU A 20 2.65 0.14 16.97
N ALA A 21 3.44 1.06 17.51
CA ALA A 21 4.89 1.07 17.38
C ALA A 21 5.57 -0.02 18.24
N VAL A 22 5.05 -0.28 19.44
CA VAL A 22 5.66 -1.17 20.43
C VAL A 22 6.01 -2.55 19.85
N PRO A 23 5.13 -3.29 19.14
CA PRO A 23 5.49 -4.60 18.59
C PRO A 23 6.68 -4.57 17.61
N LEU A 24 6.79 -3.51 16.81
CA LEU A 24 7.90 -3.33 15.86
C LEU A 24 9.20 -3.01 16.59
N ILE A 25 9.15 -2.09 17.57
CA ILE A 25 10.30 -1.72 18.38
C ILE A 25 10.80 -2.91 19.21
N VAL A 26 9.89 -3.68 19.82
CA VAL A 26 10.25 -4.90 20.56
C VAL A 26 10.93 -5.91 19.64
N SER A 27 10.46 -6.06 18.39
CA SER A 27 11.09 -6.96 17.42
C SER A 27 12.50 -6.51 17.05
N LEU A 28 12.71 -5.21 16.81
CA LEU A 28 14.06 -4.64 16.58
C LEU A 28 15.00 -4.84 17.76
N ILE A 29 14.50 -4.71 19.00
CA ILE A 29 15.33 -4.91 20.20
C ILE A 29 15.70 -6.39 20.33
N ALA A 30 14.71 -7.28 20.17
CA ALA A 30 14.90 -8.72 20.31
C ALA A 30 15.90 -9.29 19.28
N LEU A 31 15.95 -8.71 18.08
CA LEU A 31 16.79 -9.20 16.99
C LEU A 31 18.13 -8.45 16.86
N ARG A 32 18.39 -7.46 17.71
CA ARG A 32 19.61 -6.64 17.66
C ARG A 32 20.91 -7.44 17.86
N SER A 33 20.86 -8.52 18.66
CA SER A 33 22.05 -9.32 19.00
C SER A 33 22.32 -10.47 18.04
N GLU A 34 21.37 -10.77 17.15
CA GLU A 34 21.59 -11.75 16.09
C GLU A 34 22.51 -11.12 15.04
N SER A 35 23.61 -11.79 14.66
CA SER A 35 24.40 -11.41 13.48
C SER A 35 23.60 -11.76 12.23
N TRP A 36 22.48 -11.05 12.05
CA TRP A 36 21.61 -11.23 10.92
C TRP A 36 22.27 -10.56 9.71
N HIS A 37 22.46 -11.36 8.67
CA HIS A 37 22.94 -10.90 7.38
C HIS A 37 21.88 -11.24 6.33
N PRO A 38 21.52 -10.27 5.47
CA PRO A 38 20.53 -10.50 4.46
C PRO A 38 21.08 -11.49 3.43
N VAL A 39 20.18 -12.30 2.89
CA VAL A 39 20.47 -13.25 1.82
C VAL A 39 19.49 -13.00 0.67
N LEU A 40 19.82 -13.50 -0.53
CA LEU A 40 18.96 -13.39 -1.72
C LEU A 40 18.54 -11.93 -1.98
N ASP A 41 17.25 -11.67 -2.21
CA ASP A 41 16.69 -10.35 -2.50
C ASP A 41 16.99 -9.28 -1.44
N LEU A 42 17.08 -9.69 -0.16
CA LEU A 42 17.42 -8.77 0.91
C LEU A 42 18.87 -8.30 0.79
N ALA A 43 19.78 -9.18 0.34
CA ALA A 43 21.19 -8.81 0.12
C ALA A 43 21.29 -7.86 -1.08
N MET A 44 20.53 -8.14 -2.14
CA MET A 44 20.42 -7.22 -3.29
C MET A 44 19.85 -5.86 -2.86
N THR A 45 18.87 -5.84 -1.94
CA THR A 45 18.32 -4.61 -1.38
C THR A 45 19.41 -3.79 -0.68
N GLU A 46 20.20 -4.42 0.18
CA GLU A 46 21.30 -3.76 0.89
C GLU A 46 22.34 -3.17 -0.07
N LEU A 47 22.74 -3.94 -1.10
CA LEU A 47 23.65 -3.47 -2.14
C LEU A 47 23.08 -2.22 -2.85
N ARG A 48 21.80 -2.25 -3.26
CA ARG A 48 21.16 -1.10 -3.92
C ARG A 48 20.99 0.10 -3.00
N VAL A 49 20.72 -0.10 -1.71
CA VAL A 49 20.67 0.98 -0.72
C VAL A 49 22.04 1.61 -0.54
N ARG A 50 23.11 0.81 -0.51
CA ARG A 50 24.50 1.29 -0.40
C ARG A 50 24.91 2.17 -1.57
N ASP A 51 24.40 1.91 -2.77
CA ASP A 51 24.69 2.70 -3.97
C ASP A 51 24.00 4.07 -3.99
N VAL A 52 23.00 4.32 -3.13
CA VAL A 52 22.26 5.60 -3.10
C VAL A 52 23.18 6.75 -2.71
N GLY A 53 23.19 7.80 -3.53
CA GLY A 53 24.06 8.97 -3.35
C GLY A 53 25.43 8.82 -4.03
N THR A 54 25.69 7.69 -4.71
CA THR A 54 26.87 7.50 -5.56
C THR A 54 26.51 7.64 -7.04
N SER A 55 27.50 7.50 -7.93
CA SER A 55 27.28 7.43 -9.38
C SER A 55 26.47 6.20 -9.83
N GLN A 56 26.30 5.20 -8.96
CA GLN A 56 25.53 3.97 -9.22
C GLN A 56 24.12 4.00 -8.59
N THR A 57 23.63 5.19 -8.21
CA THR A 57 22.32 5.34 -7.57
C THR A 57 21.22 4.61 -8.38
N PRO A 58 20.46 3.70 -7.76
CA PRO A 58 19.47 2.90 -8.49
C PRO A 58 18.34 3.78 -9.04
N LEU A 59 17.96 3.50 -10.28
CA LEU A 59 16.85 4.18 -10.99
C LEU A 59 15.61 3.30 -11.13
N ILE A 60 15.72 2.01 -10.83
CA ILE A 60 14.67 0.99 -10.89
C ILE A 60 14.71 0.13 -9.62
N GLY A 61 13.68 -0.69 -9.41
CA GLY A 61 13.55 -1.55 -8.24
C GLY A 61 14.38 -2.84 -8.34
N LEU A 62 14.12 -3.80 -7.44
CA LEU A 62 14.78 -5.11 -7.49
C LEU A 62 14.40 -5.89 -8.77
N PRO A 63 15.31 -6.74 -9.28
CA PRO A 63 14.96 -7.69 -10.32
C PRO A 63 13.77 -8.57 -9.92
N GLY A 64 12.83 -8.79 -10.84
CA GLY A 64 11.64 -9.62 -10.62
C GLY A 64 11.61 -10.85 -11.52
N ARG A 65 10.58 -11.68 -11.39
CA ARG A 65 10.30 -12.80 -12.31
C ARG A 65 9.66 -12.29 -13.61
N ILE A 66 10.38 -11.44 -14.34
CA ILE A 66 9.90 -10.69 -15.50
C ILE A 66 10.88 -10.95 -16.63
N GLY A 67 10.51 -11.81 -17.58
CA GLY A 67 11.42 -12.26 -18.63
C GLY A 67 12.47 -13.28 -18.15
N GLU A 68 13.50 -13.49 -18.96
CA GLU A 68 14.53 -14.51 -18.77
C GLU A 68 15.88 -13.91 -18.41
N LEU A 69 16.73 -14.69 -17.72
CA LEU A 69 18.12 -14.32 -17.48
C LEU A 69 18.92 -14.36 -18.79
N PRO A 70 19.89 -13.44 -19.00
CA PRO A 70 20.34 -12.38 -18.10
C PRO A 70 19.56 -11.05 -18.24
N GLU A 71 18.60 -10.97 -19.16
CA GLU A 71 17.91 -9.72 -19.54
C GLU A 71 16.60 -9.48 -18.76
N GLN A 72 16.44 -10.07 -17.57
CA GLN A 72 15.22 -9.96 -16.80
C GLN A 72 14.87 -8.51 -16.43
N GLY A 73 13.58 -8.22 -16.36
CA GLY A 73 13.02 -6.98 -15.88
C GLY A 73 13.07 -6.85 -14.36
N SER A 74 12.90 -5.63 -13.90
CA SER A 74 12.92 -5.22 -12.50
C SER A 74 11.61 -4.54 -12.10
N HIS A 75 11.36 -4.46 -10.80
CA HIS A 75 10.27 -3.67 -10.25
C HIS A 75 10.40 -2.20 -10.65
N PRO A 76 9.26 -1.46 -10.75
CA PRO A 76 9.22 -0.26 -11.55
C PRO A 76 10.14 0.87 -11.11
N GLY A 77 10.50 0.98 -9.82
CA GLY A 77 11.31 2.11 -9.38
C GLY A 77 12.03 1.94 -8.04
N PRO A 78 12.91 2.89 -7.69
CA PRO A 78 13.91 2.70 -6.65
C PRO A 78 13.50 3.27 -5.28
N LEU A 79 12.28 3.80 -5.13
CA LEU A 79 11.91 4.57 -3.94
C LEU A 79 12.10 3.84 -2.61
N SER A 80 11.90 2.52 -2.58
CA SER A 80 12.17 1.73 -1.38
C SER A 80 13.63 1.86 -0.93
N PHE A 81 14.58 1.81 -1.87
CA PHE A 81 16.00 1.98 -1.57
C PHE A 81 16.32 3.40 -1.10
N TRP A 82 15.76 4.39 -1.79
CA TRP A 82 16.00 5.80 -1.50
C TRP A 82 15.47 6.22 -0.12
N LEU A 83 14.34 5.65 0.32
CA LEU A 83 13.79 5.92 1.65
C LEU A 83 14.55 5.22 2.78
N LEU A 84 15.18 4.07 2.50
CA LEU A 84 16.00 3.35 3.47
C LEU A 84 17.40 3.97 3.64
N ALA A 85 17.95 4.54 2.57
CA ALA A 85 19.33 5.05 2.53
C ALA A 85 19.69 6.05 3.65
N PRO A 86 18.87 7.07 4.00
CA PRO A 86 19.22 8.00 5.07
C PRO A 86 19.48 7.29 6.41
N THR A 87 18.59 6.37 6.79
CA THR A 87 18.74 5.62 8.05
C THR A 87 19.92 4.67 7.97
N TYR A 88 20.09 3.99 6.83
CA TYR A 88 21.20 3.07 6.59
C TYR A 88 22.56 3.76 6.74
N HIS A 89 22.77 4.91 6.09
CA HIS A 89 24.03 5.64 6.17
C HIS A 89 24.28 6.26 7.55
N LEU A 90 23.24 6.74 8.24
CA LEU A 90 23.37 7.36 9.57
C LEU A 90 23.65 6.35 10.67
N LEU A 91 23.16 5.11 10.57
CA LEU A 91 23.29 4.08 11.59
C LEU A 91 24.38 3.04 11.26
N GLY A 92 25.41 3.46 10.52
CA GLY A 92 26.64 2.68 10.33
C GLY A 92 26.59 1.64 9.21
N GLN A 93 25.68 1.77 8.25
CA GLN A 93 25.62 0.94 7.03
C GLN A 93 25.59 -0.56 7.32
N SER A 94 24.72 -0.95 8.25
CA SER A 94 24.53 -2.34 8.67
C SER A 94 23.16 -2.85 8.27
N SER A 95 23.03 -4.17 8.22
CA SER A 95 21.76 -4.83 7.93
C SER A 95 20.70 -4.52 8.99
N TYR A 96 21.10 -4.35 10.26
CA TYR A 96 20.24 -3.84 11.32
C TYR A 96 19.73 -2.42 11.03
N ALA A 97 20.56 -1.54 10.44
CA ALA A 97 20.14 -0.20 10.05
C ALA A 97 19.04 -0.23 8.97
N LEU A 98 19.00 -1.24 8.09
CA LEU A 98 17.89 -1.43 7.15
C LEU A 98 16.60 -1.78 7.86
N GLU A 99 16.65 -2.65 8.87
CA GLU A 99 15.46 -3.01 9.65
C GLU A 99 14.92 -1.79 10.41
N VAL A 100 15.80 -1.00 11.02
CA VAL A 100 15.42 0.27 11.67
C VAL A 100 14.80 1.23 10.65
N GLY A 101 15.40 1.39 9.47
CA GLY A 101 14.86 2.22 8.39
C GLY A 101 13.46 1.78 7.94
N THR A 102 13.26 0.47 7.82
CA THR A 102 11.96 -0.13 7.46
C THR A 102 10.90 0.20 8.49
N VAL A 103 11.22 0.04 9.78
CA VAL A 103 10.31 0.39 10.88
C VAL A 103 10.00 1.88 10.88
N LEU A 104 10.98 2.76 10.65
CA LEU A 104 10.73 4.21 10.57
C LEU A 104 9.74 4.56 9.44
N ILE A 105 9.88 3.95 8.27
CA ILE A 105 8.91 4.10 7.17
C ILE A 105 7.52 3.64 7.62
N HIS A 106 7.43 2.50 8.29
CA HIS A 106 6.16 1.97 8.80
C HIS A 106 5.51 2.89 9.85
N LEU A 107 6.31 3.47 10.75
CA LEU A 107 5.81 4.42 11.76
C LEU A 107 5.24 5.69 11.12
N VAL A 108 5.88 6.21 10.06
CA VAL A 108 5.34 7.35 9.28
C VAL A 108 4.02 6.97 8.62
N VAL A 109 3.94 5.79 8.01
CA VAL A 109 2.71 5.28 7.39
C VAL A 109 1.58 5.12 8.42
N ILE A 110 1.87 4.53 9.59
CA ILE A 110 0.92 4.37 10.69
C ILE A 110 0.43 5.74 11.19
N ALA A 111 1.35 6.68 11.40
CA ALA A 111 1.03 8.03 11.84
C ALA A 111 0.10 8.75 10.85
N MET A 112 0.37 8.64 9.54
CA MET A 112 -0.48 9.19 8.49
C MET A 112 -1.85 8.50 8.42
N ALA A 113 -1.89 7.18 8.61
CA ALA A 113 -3.12 6.40 8.62
C ALA A 113 -4.05 6.80 9.79
N LEU A 114 -3.49 6.94 11.00
CA LEU A 114 -4.24 7.46 12.16
C LEU A 114 -4.76 8.89 11.89
N TRP A 115 -3.94 9.71 11.24
CA TRP A 115 -4.32 11.09 10.92
C TRP A 115 -5.47 11.15 9.91
N VAL A 116 -5.45 10.33 8.85
CA VAL A 116 -6.56 10.27 7.89
C VAL A 116 -7.84 9.73 8.54
N GLY A 117 -7.73 8.73 9.43
CA GLY A 117 -8.86 8.25 10.23
C GLY A 117 -9.50 9.35 11.07
N ARG A 118 -8.66 10.18 11.71
CA ARG A 118 -9.13 11.37 12.45
C ARG A 118 -9.84 12.37 11.55
N ARG A 119 -9.35 12.60 10.32
CA ARG A 119 -10.00 13.51 9.37
C ARG A 119 -11.35 13.00 8.89
N LEU A 120 -11.48 11.68 8.70
CA LEU A 120 -12.70 11.04 8.20
C LEU A 120 -13.82 10.93 9.24
N GLY A 121 -13.47 10.69 10.51
CA GLY A 121 -14.44 10.33 11.55
C GLY A 121 -14.09 10.78 12.96
N GLY A 122 -13.21 11.78 13.12
CA GLY A 122 -12.77 12.23 14.44
C GLY A 122 -12.12 11.10 15.25
N ARG A 123 -12.40 11.05 16.55
CA ARG A 123 -11.84 10.02 17.45
C ARG A 123 -12.24 8.60 17.03
N THR A 124 -13.49 8.40 16.65
CA THR A 124 -13.99 7.09 16.22
C THR A 124 -13.30 6.60 14.96
N GLY A 125 -13.15 7.47 13.95
CA GLY A 125 -12.43 7.12 12.73
C GLY A 125 -10.96 6.76 13.00
N MET A 126 -10.31 7.49 13.90
CA MET A 126 -8.94 7.20 14.32
C MET A 126 -8.82 5.84 15.03
N LEU A 127 -9.75 5.53 15.94
CA LEU A 127 -9.80 4.23 16.63
C LEU A 127 -10.05 3.07 15.67
N LEU A 128 -10.99 3.23 14.73
CA LEU A 128 -11.28 2.20 13.73
C LEU A 128 -10.07 1.92 12.83
N VAL A 129 -9.37 2.97 12.36
CA VAL A 129 -8.13 2.79 11.59
C VAL A 129 -7.06 2.11 12.45
N ALA A 130 -6.91 2.49 13.73
CA ALA A 130 -5.96 1.83 14.63
C ALA A 130 -6.26 0.33 14.79
N VAL A 131 -7.53 -0.06 14.92
CA VAL A 131 -7.95 -1.46 15.00
C VAL A 131 -7.61 -2.20 13.71
N VAL A 132 -7.91 -1.63 12.54
CA VAL A 132 -7.56 -2.25 11.24
C VAL A 132 -6.06 -2.45 11.11
N LEU A 133 -5.26 -1.44 11.47
CA LEU A 133 -3.79 -1.55 11.46
C LEU A 133 -3.30 -2.60 12.46
N ALA A 134 -3.81 -2.62 13.68
CA ALA A 134 -3.40 -3.59 14.69
C ALA A 134 -3.66 -5.04 14.24
N VAL A 135 -4.84 -5.29 13.67
CA VAL A 135 -5.23 -6.60 13.12
C VAL A 135 -4.34 -6.99 11.95
N ALA A 136 -4.10 -6.06 11.01
CA ALA A 136 -3.23 -6.28 9.87
C ALA A 136 -1.78 -6.57 10.32
N MET A 137 -1.22 -5.75 11.20
CA MET A 137 0.16 -5.90 11.68
C MET A 137 0.38 -7.21 12.42
N ARG A 138 -0.55 -7.54 13.32
CA ARG A 138 -0.54 -8.82 14.05
C ARG A 138 -0.58 -9.99 13.08
N GLY A 139 -1.42 -9.88 12.06
CA GLY A 139 -1.62 -10.92 11.09
C GLY A 139 -0.52 -11.11 10.05
N TYR A 140 0.14 -10.02 9.61
CA TYR A 140 1.36 -10.09 8.81
C TYR A 140 2.51 -10.69 9.62
N GLY A 141 2.59 -10.35 10.91
CA GLY A 141 3.69 -10.75 11.78
C GLY A 141 4.79 -9.69 11.78
N THR A 142 5.30 -9.37 12.97
CA THR A 142 6.27 -8.28 13.15
C THR A 142 7.61 -8.56 12.48
N LEU A 143 8.02 -9.83 12.37
CA LEU A 143 9.25 -10.22 11.69
C LEU A 143 9.24 -9.82 10.19
N LEU A 144 8.09 -9.93 9.51
CA LEU A 144 8.00 -9.52 8.11
C LEU A 144 8.05 -7.99 7.99
N LEU A 145 7.41 -7.28 8.93
CA LEU A 145 7.28 -5.83 8.91
C LEU A 145 8.57 -5.07 9.26
N ILE A 146 9.57 -5.75 9.83
CA ILE A 146 10.89 -5.14 10.03
C ILE A 146 11.82 -5.39 8.84
N GLN A 147 11.51 -6.33 7.94
CA GLN A 147 12.39 -6.67 6.82
C GLN A 147 12.14 -5.74 5.62
N PRO A 148 13.19 -5.22 4.97
CA PRO A 148 13.09 -4.30 3.83
C PRO A 148 12.72 -4.99 2.50
N TRP A 149 12.07 -6.16 2.55
CA TRP A 149 11.77 -6.93 1.33
C TRP A 149 10.62 -6.30 0.54
N ASN A 150 10.72 -6.31 -0.80
CA ASN A 150 9.77 -5.67 -1.69
C ASN A 150 8.31 -6.16 -1.56
N PRO A 151 7.98 -7.43 -1.23
CA PRO A 151 6.60 -7.83 -0.98
C PRO A 151 6.08 -7.37 0.39
N TYR A 152 6.95 -7.10 1.35
CA TYR A 152 6.56 -6.78 2.73
C TYR A 152 6.46 -5.27 2.95
N LEU A 153 7.43 -4.51 2.45
CA LEU A 153 7.54 -3.07 2.69
C LEU A 153 6.27 -2.28 2.26
N PRO A 154 5.57 -2.62 1.15
CA PRO A 154 4.35 -1.92 0.75
C PRO A 154 3.09 -2.26 1.56
N LEU A 155 3.09 -3.29 2.43
CA LEU A 155 1.85 -3.81 3.03
C LEU A 155 1.05 -2.74 3.80
N LEU A 156 1.70 -2.04 4.74
CA LEU A 156 1.03 -0.95 5.48
C LEU A 156 0.81 0.29 4.61
N ALA A 157 1.75 0.59 3.70
CA ALA A 157 1.65 1.72 2.79
C ALA A 157 0.43 1.59 1.88
N TRP A 158 0.11 0.37 1.43
CA TRP A 158 -1.09 0.06 0.67
C TRP A 158 -2.38 0.36 1.45
N LEU A 159 -2.45 0.00 2.73
CA LEU A 159 -3.59 0.37 3.58
C LEU A 159 -3.77 1.89 3.67
N LEU A 160 -2.66 2.63 3.79
CA LEU A 160 -2.69 4.09 3.75
C LEU A 160 -3.19 4.63 2.40
N VAL A 161 -2.82 4.02 1.27
CA VAL A 161 -3.35 4.39 -0.06
C VAL A 161 -4.87 4.22 -0.10
N LEU A 162 -5.41 3.13 0.45
CA LEU A 162 -6.85 2.90 0.52
C LEU A 162 -7.55 3.94 1.40
N PHE A 163 -7.03 4.22 2.60
CA PHE A 163 -7.60 5.24 3.48
C PHE A 163 -7.50 6.65 2.91
N ALA A 164 -6.38 7.00 2.28
CA ALA A 164 -6.19 8.29 1.61
C ALA A 164 -7.13 8.44 0.42
N THR A 165 -7.30 7.39 -0.39
CA THR A 165 -8.26 7.37 -1.50
C THR A 165 -9.68 7.54 -0.97
N TRP A 166 -10.04 6.83 0.10
CA TRP A 166 -11.33 7.01 0.76
C TRP A 166 -11.53 8.46 1.26
N ALA A 167 -10.52 9.08 1.85
CA ALA A 167 -10.58 10.48 2.26
C ALA A 167 -10.80 11.42 1.07
N VAL A 168 -10.13 11.19 -0.07
CA VAL A 168 -10.35 11.98 -1.29
C VAL A 168 -11.77 11.78 -1.84
N VAL A 169 -12.26 10.54 -1.91
CA VAL A 169 -13.62 10.22 -2.35
C VAL A 169 -14.67 10.64 -1.30
N ALA A 170 -14.28 10.92 -0.05
CA ALA A 170 -15.14 11.55 0.96
C ALA A 170 -15.13 13.10 0.89
N GLY A 171 -14.25 13.71 0.08
CA GLY A 171 -14.20 15.16 -0.15
C GLY A 171 -12.92 15.85 0.34
N HIS A 172 -12.01 15.14 1.01
CA HIS A 172 -10.75 15.69 1.50
C HIS A 172 -9.66 15.66 0.41
N HIS A 173 -9.80 16.52 -0.60
CA HIS A 173 -8.96 16.53 -1.82
C HIS A 173 -7.44 16.63 -1.59
N ARG A 174 -6.98 17.21 -0.47
CA ARG A 174 -5.54 17.33 -0.15
C ARG A 174 -4.84 15.97 -0.01
N TRP A 175 -5.59 14.92 0.36
CA TRP A 175 -5.06 13.56 0.47
C TRP A 175 -4.69 12.96 -0.89
N LEU A 176 -5.07 13.59 -2.02
CA LEU A 176 -4.65 13.16 -3.35
C LEU A 176 -3.11 13.15 -3.49
N VAL A 177 -2.42 14.05 -2.80
CA VAL A 177 -0.95 14.09 -2.77
C VAL A 177 -0.39 12.84 -2.09
N ALA A 178 -1.00 12.38 -1.00
CA ALA A 178 -0.60 11.14 -0.34
C ALA A 178 -0.90 9.91 -1.20
N VAL A 179 -2.04 9.89 -1.90
CA VAL A 179 -2.36 8.81 -2.87
C VAL A 179 -1.29 8.75 -3.96
N ALA A 180 -0.86 9.89 -4.49
CA ALA A 180 0.22 9.96 -5.49
C ALA A 180 1.56 9.48 -4.92
N ALA A 181 2.00 10.03 -3.78
CA ALA A 181 3.31 9.72 -3.20
C ALA A 181 3.41 8.28 -2.69
N VAL A 182 2.48 7.86 -1.83
CA VAL A 182 2.50 6.54 -1.19
C VAL A 182 2.09 5.46 -2.20
N GLY A 183 1.15 5.77 -3.12
CA GLY A 183 0.83 4.87 -4.22
C GLY A 183 2.01 4.64 -5.14
N THR A 184 2.81 5.67 -5.41
CA THR A 184 4.06 5.52 -6.19
C THR A 184 5.08 4.68 -5.45
N LEU A 185 5.24 4.86 -4.13
CA LEU A 185 6.09 3.96 -3.33
C LEU A 185 5.68 2.50 -3.49
N CYS A 186 4.39 2.18 -3.32
CA CYS A 186 3.91 0.81 -3.46
C CYS A 186 4.14 0.27 -4.88
N ALA A 187 3.74 1.03 -5.89
CA ALA A 187 3.83 0.65 -7.30
C ALA A 187 5.28 0.44 -7.77
N GLN A 188 6.21 1.27 -7.31
CA GLN A 188 7.63 1.14 -7.64
C GLN A 188 8.31 -0.01 -6.91
N THR A 189 7.93 -0.23 -5.64
CA THR A 189 8.54 -1.29 -4.82
C THR A 189 8.17 -2.68 -5.32
N HIS A 190 6.91 -2.92 -5.68
CA HIS A 190 6.48 -4.22 -6.15
C HIS A 190 5.38 -4.12 -7.23
N ILE A 191 5.60 -4.83 -8.34
CA ILE A 191 4.80 -4.71 -9.57
C ILE A 191 3.32 -5.07 -9.39
N SER A 192 3.02 -5.97 -8.43
CA SER A 192 1.64 -6.33 -8.10
C SER A 192 0.79 -5.14 -7.66
N TYR A 193 1.39 -4.07 -7.15
CA TYR A 193 0.67 -2.85 -6.74
C TYR A 193 0.51 -1.85 -7.87
N LEU A 194 1.18 -2.00 -9.02
CA LEU A 194 1.20 -1.00 -10.08
C LEU A 194 -0.22 -0.68 -10.59
N LEU A 195 -0.94 -1.71 -11.03
CA LEU A 195 -2.32 -1.56 -11.53
C LEU A 195 -3.25 -1.02 -10.44
N LEU A 196 -3.11 -1.50 -9.21
CA LEU A 196 -3.94 -1.10 -8.08
C LEU A 196 -3.74 0.38 -7.73
N CYS A 197 -2.49 0.84 -7.66
CA CYS A 197 -2.15 2.22 -7.32
C CYS A 197 -2.55 3.20 -8.42
N ILE A 198 -2.36 2.82 -9.70
CA ILE A 198 -2.88 3.61 -10.84
C ILE A 198 -4.40 3.74 -10.73
N GLY A 199 -5.11 2.63 -10.55
CA GLY A 199 -6.57 2.64 -10.45
C GLY A 199 -7.09 3.46 -9.26
N MET A 200 -6.46 3.35 -8.09
CA MET A 200 -6.79 4.16 -6.91
C MET A 200 -6.52 5.65 -7.13
N PHE A 201 -5.39 6.00 -7.77
CA PHE A 201 -5.09 7.39 -8.13
C PHE A 201 -6.12 7.95 -9.11
N MET A 202 -6.48 7.19 -10.15
CA MET A 202 -7.49 7.61 -11.14
C MET A 202 -8.86 7.80 -10.50
N LEU A 203 -9.27 6.91 -9.60
CA LEU A 203 -10.51 7.06 -8.83
C LEU A 203 -10.48 8.34 -7.97
N ALA A 204 -9.40 8.57 -7.23
CA ALA A 204 -9.23 9.75 -6.38
C ALA A 204 -9.22 11.05 -7.20
N ALA A 205 -8.39 11.12 -8.25
CA ALA A 205 -8.26 12.26 -9.13
C ALA A 205 -9.56 12.55 -9.88
N GLY A 206 -10.25 11.51 -10.38
CA GLY A 206 -11.56 11.62 -11.00
C GLY A 206 -12.61 12.19 -10.04
N ALA A 207 -12.62 11.74 -8.78
CA ALA A 207 -13.53 12.29 -7.76
C ALA A 207 -13.24 13.78 -7.46
N VAL A 208 -11.98 14.22 -7.47
CA VAL A 208 -11.63 15.64 -7.32
C VAL A 208 -12.03 16.44 -8.55
N LEU A 209 -11.75 15.93 -9.74
CA LEU A 209 -12.07 16.58 -11.02
C LEU A 209 -13.58 16.77 -11.17
N LEU A 210 -14.37 15.70 -10.97
CA LEU A 210 -15.83 15.76 -11.08
C LEU A 210 -16.44 16.80 -10.12
N ARG A 211 -15.97 16.88 -8.88
CA ARG A 211 -16.43 17.92 -7.93
C ARG A 211 -16.03 19.32 -8.36
N THR A 212 -14.84 19.46 -8.92
CA THR A 212 -14.30 20.73 -9.41
C THR A 212 -15.08 21.24 -10.62
N LEU A 213 -15.49 20.33 -11.52
CA LEU A 213 -16.31 20.64 -12.70
C LEU A 213 -17.77 20.93 -12.36
N ARG A 214 -18.33 20.26 -11.35
CA ARG A 214 -19.71 20.50 -10.87
C ARG A 214 -19.88 21.76 -10.01
N THR A 215 -18.79 22.39 -9.59
CA THR A 215 -18.85 23.66 -8.85
C THR A 215 -19.05 24.80 -9.87
N PRO A 216 -20.18 25.54 -9.85
CA PRO A 216 -20.46 26.55 -10.85
C PRO A 216 -19.43 27.70 -10.79
N LYS A 217 -19.16 28.32 -11.94
CA LYS A 217 -18.14 29.37 -12.09
C LYS A 217 -18.51 30.69 -11.41
N ASP A 218 -19.81 30.98 -11.31
CA ASP A 218 -20.34 32.30 -10.93
C ASP A 218 -20.84 32.37 -9.47
N VAL A 219 -20.39 31.45 -8.61
CA VAL A 219 -20.76 31.44 -7.18
C VAL A 219 -19.69 32.20 -6.39
N GLY A 220 -20.11 33.04 -5.44
CA GLY A 220 -19.29 34.00 -4.70
C GLY A 220 -17.97 33.48 -4.11
N ASP A 221 -17.12 34.40 -3.63
CA ASP A 221 -15.68 34.23 -3.33
C ASP A 221 -15.26 32.90 -2.66
N GLY A 222 -16.08 32.36 -1.74
CA GLY A 222 -15.80 31.10 -1.05
C GLY A 222 -15.80 29.86 -1.95
N ALA A 223 -16.70 29.77 -2.94
CA ALA A 223 -16.76 28.64 -3.87
C ALA A 223 -15.60 28.66 -4.87
N GLY A 224 -15.22 29.86 -5.33
CA GLY A 224 -14.03 30.08 -6.17
C GLY A 224 -12.73 29.67 -5.47
N ALA A 225 -12.57 30.02 -4.19
CA ALA A 225 -11.42 29.61 -3.38
C ALA A 225 -11.30 28.08 -3.27
N GLY A 226 -12.39 27.37 -2.99
CA GLY A 226 -12.40 25.90 -2.93
C GLY A 226 -12.07 25.23 -4.26
N ARG A 227 -12.52 25.81 -5.39
CA ARG A 227 -12.16 25.32 -6.73
C ARG A 227 -10.67 25.47 -7.01
N ARG A 228 -10.08 26.63 -6.70
CA ARG A 228 -8.64 26.88 -6.83
C ARG A 228 -7.81 25.91 -6.00
N GLU A 229 -8.26 25.62 -4.78
CA GLU A 229 -7.55 24.71 -3.88
C GLU A 229 -7.53 23.25 -4.37
N ARG A 230 -8.63 22.79 -4.98
CA ARG A 230 -8.71 21.48 -5.63
C ARG A 230 -7.76 21.38 -6.81
N TRP A 231 -7.72 22.39 -7.68
CA TRP A 231 -6.74 22.44 -8.78
C TRP A 231 -5.30 22.45 -8.28
N ARG A 232 -5.01 23.21 -7.22
CA ARG A 232 -3.69 23.21 -6.58
C ARG A 232 -3.33 21.81 -6.06
N SER A 233 -4.28 21.10 -5.45
CA SER A 233 -4.03 19.73 -4.96
C SER A 233 -3.77 18.76 -6.11
N MET A 234 -4.48 18.89 -7.24
CA MET A 234 -4.23 18.10 -8.44
C MET A 234 -2.86 18.41 -9.05
N ALA A 235 -2.49 19.69 -9.16
CA ALA A 235 -1.18 20.09 -9.68
C ALA A 235 -0.03 19.59 -8.79
N ILE A 236 -0.15 19.69 -7.46
CA ILE A 236 0.84 19.16 -6.53
C ILE A 236 0.92 17.63 -6.65
N ALA A 237 -0.21 16.93 -6.68
CA ALA A 237 -0.21 15.47 -6.80
C ALA A 237 0.39 15.00 -8.14
N GLY A 238 0.07 15.69 -9.24
CA GLY A 238 0.65 15.44 -10.56
C GLY A 238 2.15 15.74 -10.61
N GLY A 239 2.58 16.84 -10.01
CA GLY A 239 4.00 17.19 -9.88
C GLY A 239 4.78 16.17 -9.04
N VAL A 240 4.23 15.75 -7.89
CA VAL A 240 4.83 14.71 -7.05
C VAL A 240 4.91 13.39 -7.80
N GLY A 241 3.84 12.95 -8.45
CA GLY A 241 3.86 11.75 -9.28
C GLY A 241 4.90 11.84 -10.39
N GLY A 242 4.89 12.93 -11.16
CA GLY A 242 5.87 13.17 -12.23
C GLY A 242 7.31 13.12 -11.74
N LEU A 243 7.64 13.82 -10.64
CA LEU A 243 8.97 13.83 -10.06
C LEU A 243 9.42 12.45 -9.57
N LEU A 244 8.54 11.71 -8.89
CA LEU A 244 8.87 10.39 -8.34
C LEU A 244 9.05 9.32 -9.43
N TRP A 245 8.45 9.50 -10.60
CA TRP A 245 8.60 8.61 -11.76
C TRP A 245 9.71 9.03 -12.73
N LEU A 246 10.38 10.17 -12.52
CA LEU A 246 11.56 10.55 -13.31
C LEU A 246 12.65 9.48 -13.34
N PRO A 247 13.03 8.81 -12.24
CA PRO A 247 14.16 7.88 -12.25
C PRO A 247 13.92 6.66 -13.17
N PRO A 248 12.76 5.95 -13.08
CA PRO A 248 12.45 4.89 -14.03
C PRO A 248 12.37 5.37 -15.48
N VAL A 249 11.86 6.58 -15.71
CA VAL A 249 11.80 7.17 -17.05
C VAL A 249 13.20 7.47 -17.58
N ILE A 250 14.11 7.98 -16.74
CA ILE A 250 15.51 8.19 -17.13
C ILE A 250 16.16 6.85 -17.50
N GLN A 251 15.94 5.80 -16.70
CA GLN A 251 16.48 4.48 -16.98
C GLN A 251 15.98 3.90 -18.29
N GLU A 252 14.72 4.18 -18.67
CA GLU A 252 14.16 3.75 -19.95
C GLU A 252 15.00 4.22 -21.15
N PHE A 253 15.66 5.37 -21.03
CA PHE A 253 16.48 5.95 -22.09
C PHE A 253 17.99 5.69 -21.93
N GLN A 254 18.40 4.92 -20.93
CA GLN A 254 19.81 4.56 -20.73
C GLN A 254 20.13 3.26 -21.46
N GLY A 255 20.74 3.38 -22.64
CA GLY A 255 21.48 2.33 -23.39
C GLY A 255 20.93 0.89 -23.33
N GLY A 256 20.34 0.42 -24.42
CA GLY A 256 19.72 -0.91 -24.50
C GLY A 256 18.20 -0.85 -24.34
N GLU A 257 17.54 -2.00 -24.15
CA GLU A 257 16.11 -2.03 -23.85
C GLU A 257 15.86 -1.62 -22.39
N GLY A 258 15.04 -0.58 -22.20
CA GLY A 258 14.69 -0.05 -20.89
C GLY A 258 13.73 -0.93 -20.09
N ASN A 259 13.66 -0.72 -18.78
CA ASN A 259 12.86 -1.56 -17.89
C ASN A 259 11.36 -1.42 -18.14
N ILE A 260 10.88 -0.26 -18.58
CA ILE A 260 9.46 -0.06 -18.92
C ILE A 260 9.14 -0.86 -20.18
N SER A 261 10.00 -0.82 -21.21
CA SER A 261 9.84 -1.66 -22.40
C SER A 261 9.79 -3.14 -22.05
N ARG A 262 10.69 -3.64 -21.19
CA ARG A 262 10.67 -5.04 -20.72
C ARG A 262 9.41 -5.41 -19.94
N LEU A 263 8.91 -4.51 -19.09
CA LEU A 263 7.66 -4.72 -18.39
C LEU A 263 6.50 -4.82 -19.39
N VAL A 264 6.41 -3.88 -20.33
CA VAL A 264 5.35 -3.88 -21.35
C VAL A 264 5.41 -5.16 -22.16
N SER A 265 6.57 -5.51 -22.72
CA SER A 265 6.75 -6.72 -23.54
C SER A 265 6.38 -7.98 -22.79
N TYR A 266 6.79 -8.11 -21.52
CA TYR A 266 6.43 -9.25 -20.68
C TYR A 266 4.92 -9.40 -20.46
N PHE A 267 4.19 -8.31 -20.23
CA PHE A 267 2.75 -8.39 -19.98
C PHE A 267 1.90 -8.46 -21.27
N THR A 268 2.43 -8.01 -22.42
CA THR A 268 1.74 -8.09 -23.73
C THR A 268 2.04 -9.37 -24.49
N SER A 269 3.24 -9.94 -24.30
CA SER A 269 3.72 -11.14 -24.97
C SER A 269 4.37 -12.07 -23.94
N PRO A 270 3.58 -12.60 -22.99
CA PRO A 270 4.12 -13.35 -21.87
C PRO A 270 4.69 -14.71 -22.34
N PRO A 271 5.78 -15.18 -21.70
CA PRO A 271 6.39 -16.47 -22.03
C PRO A 271 5.51 -17.67 -21.62
N GLU A 272 4.60 -17.47 -20.67
CA GLU A 272 3.68 -18.47 -20.16
C GLU A 272 2.26 -17.89 -20.04
N GLU A 273 1.25 -18.75 -20.09
CA GLU A 273 -0.11 -18.30 -19.84
C GLU A 273 -0.28 -17.85 -18.37
N PRO A 274 -1.02 -16.75 -18.14
CA PRO A 274 -1.33 -16.33 -16.79
C PRO A 274 -2.25 -17.36 -16.11
N VAL A 275 -2.25 -17.40 -14.77
CA VAL A 275 -3.15 -18.28 -13.99
C VAL A 275 -4.64 -18.08 -14.31
N GLY A 276 -5.00 -16.95 -14.91
CA GLY A 276 -6.32 -16.68 -15.46
C GLY A 276 -7.37 -16.28 -14.42
N PHE A 277 -8.55 -15.92 -14.91
CA PHE A 277 -9.63 -15.38 -14.08
C PHE A 277 -10.09 -16.35 -12.99
N GLY A 278 -10.22 -17.64 -13.30
CA GLY A 278 -10.69 -18.65 -12.35
C GLY A 278 -9.76 -18.80 -11.15
N ALA A 279 -8.44 -18.85 -11.38
CA ALA A 279 -7.46 -18.88 -10.29
C ALA A 279 -7.40 -17.54 -9.55
N GLY A 280 -7.41 -16.42 -10.27
CA GLY A 280 -7.44 -15.08 -9.68
C GLY A 280 -8.64 -14.86 -8.75
N PHE A 281 -9.83 -15.34 -9.14
CA PHE A 281 -11.03 -15.27 -8.30
C PHE A 281 -10.90 -16.14 -7.04
N ARG A 282 -10.33 -17.35 -7.15
CA ARG A 282 -10.05 -18.20 -5.99
C ARG A 282 -9.09 -17.53 -5.02
N LEU A 283 -8.05 -16.86 -5.52
CA LEU A 283 -7.12 -16.07 -4.71
C LEU A 283 -7.83 -14.89 -4.03
N LEU A 284 -8.66 -14.13 -4.77
CA LEU A 284 -9.40 -13.00 -4.21
C LEU A 284 -10.34 -13.43 -3.08
N VAL A 285 -11.14 -14.48 -3.30
CA VAL A 285 -12.07 -15.00 -2.30
C VAL A 285 -11.31 -15.48 -1.06
N ARG A 286 -10.12 -16.06 -1.22
CA ARG A 286 -9.26 -16.43 -0.10
C ARG A 286 -8.82 -15.22 0.72
N HIS A 287 -8.49 -14.10 0.07
CA HIS A 287 -8.17 -12.84 0.76
C HIS A 287 -9.39 -12.28 1.51
N LEU A 288 -10.61 -12.59 1.07
CA LEU A 288 -11.86 -12.22 1.74
C LEU A 288 -12.27 -13.17 2.87
N ASN A 289 -11.59 -14.30 3.06
CA ASN A 289 -11.90 -15.21 4.16
C ASN A 289 -11.48 -14.56 5.49
N VAL A 290 -12.39 -13.80 6.09
CA VAL A 290 -12.23 -13.12 7.39
C VAL A 290 -12.30 -14.10 8.55
N VAL A 291 -12.87 -15.30 8.40
CA VAL A 291 -12.96 -16.27 9.51
C VAL A 291 -11.60 -16.90 9.77
N ASP A 292 -11.01 -17.56 8.78
CA ASP A 292 -9.60 -17.99 8.88
C ASP A 292 -8.70 -16.77 8.94
N GLY A 293 -9.04 -15.71 8.21
CA GLY A 293 -8.56 -14.31 8.26
C GLY A 293 -8.30 -13.79 9.65
N PHE A 294 -9.27 -13.08 10.17
CA PHE A 294 -9.27 -12.44 11.47
C PHE A 294 -8.91 -13.40 12.61
N PHE A 295 -9.49 -14.61 12.69
CA PHE A 295 -9.14 -15.53 13.78
C PHE A 295 -7.72 -16.09 13.66
N GLY A 296 -7.25 -16.43 12.46
CA GLY A 296 -5.88 -16.88 12.23
C GLY A 296 -4.84 -15.76 12.33
N LEU A 297 -5.19 -14.53 11.94
CA LEU A 297 -4.36 -13.33 12.15
C LEU A 297 -4.25 -13.06 13.67
N ILE A 298 -5.30 -13.30 14.47
CA ILE A 298 -5.25 -13.14 15.94
C ILE A 298 -4.51 -14.30 16.63
N HIS A 299 -4.65 -15.55 16.18
CA HIS A 299 -4.09 -16.73 16.89
C HIS A 299 -2.75 -17.25 16.33
N GLY A 300 -2.27 -16.73 15.18
CA GLY A 300 -1.02 -17.15 14.56
C GLY A 300 -0.18 -15.98 14.03
N SER A 301 1.13 -16.22 13.82
CA SER A 301 2.10 -15.23 13.31
C SER A 301 2.70 -15.59 11.95
N ARG A 302 2.31 -16.72 11.35
CA ARG A 302 2.89 -17.27 10.11
C ARG A 302 1.94 -17.29 8.92
N ARG A 303 0.78 -16.65 9.01
CA ARG A 303 -0.26 -16.78 7.98
C ARG A 303 0.23 -16.38 6.59
N PHE A 304 1.01 -15.30 6.49
CA PHE A 304 1.60 -14.86 5.24
C PHE A 304 2.52 -15.93 4.61
N MET A 305 3.16 -16.79 5.41
CA MET A 305 4.04 -17.87 4.95
C MET A 305 3.35 -19.24 4.77
N ALA A 306 2.11 -19.41 5.24
CA ALA A 306 1.49 -20.72 5.40
C ALA A 306 0.78 -21.26 4.13
N ILE A 307 1.14 -20.82 2.92
CA ILE A 307 0.25 -20.99 1.77
C ILE A 307 0.88 -21.73 0.56
N GLY A 308 0.28 -22.89 0.25
CA GLY A 308 0.24 -23.54 -1.06
C GLY A 308 -1.18 -23.49 -1.69
N LEU A 309 -1.28 -23.92 -2.95
CA LEU A 309 -2.47 -23.79 -3.82
C LEU A 309 -3.70 -24.66 -3.47
N ASP A 310 -3.59 -25.60 -2.53
CA ASP A 310 -4.55 -26.73 -2.44
C ASP A 310 -5.56 -26.69 -1.29
N ASP A 311 -5.62 -25.62 -0.49
CA ASP A 311 -6.58 -25.57 0.62
C ASP A 311 -7.99 -25.13 0.16
N THR A 312 -8.84 -26.11 -0.13
CA THR A 312 -10.24 -25.92 -0.55
C THR A 312 -11.14 -25.42 0.58
N SER A 313 -10.74 -25.57 1.85
CA SER A 313 -11.54 -25.19 3.02
C SER A 313 -11.78 -23.68 3.14
N ALA A 314 -10.89 -22.87 2.55
CA ALA A 314 -10.91 -21.41 2.66
C ALA A 314 -11.93 -20.70 1.74
N ARG A 315 -12.65 -21.42 0.87
CA ARG A 315 -13.49 -20.80 -0.19
C ARG A 315 -14.84 -20.30 0.31
N ILE A 316 -15.53 -21.09 1.13
CA ILE A 316 -16.89 -20.80 1.58
C ILE A 316 -16.93 -19.52 2.45
N PRO A 317 -16.06 -19.34 3.46
CA PRO A 317 -16.12 -18.14 4.29
C PRO A 317 -15.82 -16.85 3.51
N GLY A 318 -14.91 -16.90 2.53
CA GLY A 318 -14.62 -15.75 1.67
C GLY A 318 -15.79 -15.33 0.79
N ILE A 319 -16.53 -16.29 0.23
CA ILE A 319 -17.75 -16.03 -0.55
C ILE A 319 -18.81 -15.40 0.36
N LEU A 320 -19.00 -15.93 1.56
CA LEU A 320 -19.96 -15.39 2.53
C LEU A 320 -19.64 -13.95 2.93
N VAL A 321 -18.38 -13.62 3.17
CA VAL A 321 -17.95 -12.24 3.45
C VAL A 321 -18.20 -11.33 2.24
N GLY A 322 -17.88 -11.78 1.03
CA GLY A 322 -18.17 -11.05 -0.20
C GLY A 322 -19.66 -10.78 -0.38
N ALA A 323 -20.51 -11.80 -0.16
CA ALA A 323 -21.95 -11.67 -0.23
C ALA A 323 -22.51 -10.71 0.84
N LEU A 324 -22.03 -10.83 2.09
CA LEU A 324 -22.41 -9.92 3.18
C LEU A 324 -22.02 -8.48 2.87
N TRP A 325 -20.84 -8.26 2.30
CA TRP A 325 -20.41 -6.93 1.85
C TRP A 325 -21.31 -6.41 0.72
N LEU A 326 -21.72 -7.22 -0.25
CA LEU A 326 -22.68 -6.81 -1.28
C LEU A 326 -24.05 -6.42 -0.70
N VAL A 327 -24.53 -7.16 0.30
CA VAL A 327 -25.75 -6.79 1.04
C VAL A 327 -25.56 -5.44 1.74
N ALA A 328 -24.41 -5.23 2.41
CA ALA A 328 -24.09 -3.96 3.04
C ALA A 328 -24.04 -2.80 2.03
N VAL A 329 -23.49 -3.03 0.82
CA VAL A 329 -23.53 -2.06 -0.28
C VAL A 329 -24.98 -1.76 -0.67
N ALA A 330 -25.80 -2.77 -0.92
CA ALA A 330 -27.19 -2.58 -1.33
C ALA A 330 -27.98 -1.78 -0.28
N VAL A 331 -27.88 -2.14 1.00
CA VAL A 331 -28.53 -1.42 2.12
C VAL A 331 -28.01 0.02 2.23
N CYS A 332 -26.71 0.22 2.09
CA CYS A 332 -26.08 1.54 2.14
C CYS A 332 -26.60 2.46 1.01
N PHE A 333 -26.79 1.93 -0.20
CA PHE A 333 -27.27 2.69 -1.35
C PHE A 333 -28.81 2.80 -1.43
N ALA A 334 -29.55 1.94 -0.73
CA ALA A 334 -31.01 2.01 -0.58
C ALA A 334 -31.50 3.16 0.33
N GLY A 335 -30.59 3.99 0.88
CA GLY A 335 -30.93 5.22 1.60
C GLY A 335 -30.40 5.29 3.03
N VAL A 336 -29.90 4.19 3.59
CA VAL A 336 -29.40 4.15 4.99
C VAL A 336 -27.97 4.73 5.10
N GLY A 337 -27.21 4.75 3.99
CA GLY A 337 -25.80 5.08 3.99
C GLY A 337 -25.45 6.57 3.93
N SER A 338 -24.63 7.01 4.89
CA SER A 338 -23.95 8.31 4.78
C SER A 338 -23.08 8.37 3.51
N TYR A 339 -22.82 9.58 3.00
CA TYR A 339 -21.92 9.78 1.85
C TYR A 339 -20.53 9.14 2.07
N ARG A 340 -20.01 9.26 3.30
CA ARG A 340 -18.72 8.68 3.71
C ARG A 340 -18.73 7.16 3.67
N LEU A 341 -19.85 6.51 4.02
CA LEU A 341 -19.96 5.06 3.95
C LEU A 341 -20.08 4.59 2.49
N ARG A 342 -20.87 5.30 1.67
CA ARG A 342 -20.95 5.04 0.23
C ARG A 342 -19.59 5.18 -0.46
N SER A 343 -18.80 6.21 -0.11
CA SER A 343 -17.45 6.37 -0.66
C SER A 343 -16.51 5.24 -0.24
N LEU A 344 -16.63 4.72 0.98
CA LEU A 344 -15.86 3.56 1.42
C LEU A 344 -16.17 2.33 0.56
N HIS A 345 -17.46 2.05 0.34
CA HIS A 345 -17.88 0.93 -0.52
C HIS A 345 -17.35 1.06 -1.95
N VAL A 346 -17.36 2.27 -2.52
CA VAL A 346 -16.79 2.52 -3.86
C VAL A 346 -15.29 2.20 -3.90
N VAL A 347 -14.53 2.63 -2.89
CA VAL A 347 -13.08 2.35 -2.82
C VAL A 347 -12.81 0.85 -2.66
N ILE A 348 -13.56 0.16 -1.79
CA ILE A 348 -13.44 -1.29 -1.62
C ILE A 348 -13.78 -2.01 -2.93
N ALA A 349 -14.87 -1.65 -3.60
CA ALA A 349 -15.27 -2.27 -4.87
C ALA A 349 -14.19 -2.10 -5.94
N ALA A 350 -13.67 -0.89 -6.11
CA ALA A 350 -12.58 -0.62 -7.04
C ALA A 350 -11.31 -1.42 -6.67
N ALA A 351 -10.94 -1.48 -5.39
CA ALA A 351 -9.79 -2.27 -4.95
C ALA A 351 -9.97 -3.76 -5.23
N LEU A 352 -11.15 -4.34 -5.00
CA LEU A 352 -11.43 -5.76 -5.27
C LEU A 352 -11.38 -6.07 -6.78
N VAL A 353 -11.95 -5.21 -7.62
CA VAL A 353 -11.92 -5.37 -9.08
C VAL A 353 -10.48 -5.28 -9.60
N LEU A 354 -9.71 -4.30 -9.15
CA LEU A 354 -8.30 -4.15 -9.55
C LEU A 354 -7.43 -5.30 -9.03
N SER A 355 -7.71 -5.79 -7.82
CA SER A 355 -7.02 -6.95 -7.25
C SER A 355 -7.32 -8.20 -8.07
N LEU A 356 -8.57 -8.42 -8.48
CA LEU A 356 -8.93 -9.55 -9.35
C LEU A 356 -8.21 -9.49 -10.69
N ALA A 357 -8.17 -8.31 -11.32
CA ALA A 357 -7.47 -8.11 -12.58
C ALA A 357 -5.96 -8.38 -12.43
N SER A 358 -5.34 -7.89 -11.35
CA SER A 358 -3.93 -8.15 -11.05
C SER A 358 -3.65 -9.64 -10.79
N MET A 359 -4.45 -10.28 -9.93
CA MET A 359 -4.31 -11.70 -9.58
C MET A 359 -4.53 -12.62 -10.79
N SER A 360 -5.43 -12.26 -11.71
CA SER A 360 -5.64 -13.03 -12.95
C SER A 360 -4.46 -12.99 -13.92
N ARG A 361 -3.51 -12.07 -13.70
CA ARG A 361 -2.30 -11.85 -14.50
C ARG A 361 -1.02 -12.24 -13.76
N ILE A 362 -1.13 -13.12 -12.77
CA ILE A 362 0.05 -13.77 -12.17
C ILE A 362 0.56 -14.83 -13.15
N PHE A 363 1.89 -14.86 -13.33
CA PHE A 363 2.59 -15.84 -14.15
C PHE A 363 3.43 -16.77 -13.30
N GLY A 364 3.59 -18.01 -13.76
CA GLY A 364 4.30 -19.07 -13.05
C GLY A 364 3.68 -19.43 -11.69
N THR A 365 4.51 -19.96 -10.80
CA THR A 365 4.06 -20.41 -9.47
C THR A 365 3.59 -19.24 -8.62
N THR A 366 2.42 -19.39 -8.00
CA THR A 366 1.90 -18.50 -6.96
C THR A 366 2.63 -18.77 -5.66
N LEU A 367 3.62 -17.93 -5.37
CA LEU A 367 4.36 -17.96 -4.12
C LEU A 367 3.53 -17.31 -3.01
N TYR A 368 3.83 -17.68 -1.76
CA TYR A 368 3.05 -17.29 -0.58
C TYR A 368 2.84 -15.77 -0.43
N TYR A 369 3.74 -14.95 -0.97
CA TYR A 369 3.64 -13.49 -0.92
C TYR A 369 2.72 -12.88 -1.99
N LEU A 370 2.15 -13.72 -2.87
CA LEU A 370 1.15 -13.37 -3.89
C LEU A 370 -0.24 -13.92 -3.55
N THR A 371 -0.38 -14.60 -2.41
CA THR A 371 -1.57 -15.36 -1.98
C THR A 371 -2.05 -14.93 -0.61
#